data_AF-T1ED16-F1
#
_entry.id   AF-T1ED16-F1
#
_cell.length_a   1.000
_cell.length_b   1.000
_cell.length_c   1.000
_cell.angle_alpha   90.00
_cell.angle_beta   90.00
_cell.angle_gamma   90.00
#
_symmetry.space_group_name_H-M   'P 1'
#
loop_
_entity.id
_entity.type
_entity.pdbx_description
1 polymer ?
#
loop_
_entity_poly.entity_id
_entity_poly.type
_entity_poly.pdbx_seq_one_letter_code
_entity_poly.pdbx_strand_id
1 'polypeptide(L)'
;MNYCLQLHINNYCLHLNSYEDSDKSKIMKQLADHLNALHLKVPNVVTVIENSCGEEKMLIKDVEDLKNLQILIEDKSRIGFAIDTCHLFASGVDIRVEETYENFFERFEQEIGMDSLKVIFLNDSQAGVLGSQEDEHASIGDGNIGVDCFKRIVNDVRFKNIPFILETPIAEHSKNFDTVYGLITTG
;
A
#
# COMPACT_ATOMS: atom_id res chain seq x y z
N MET A 1 -18.19 -2.06 -7.01
CA MET A 1 -18.44 -1.20 -5.83
C MET A 1 -19.90 -1.14 -5.36
N ASN A 2 -20.94 -1.52 -6.15
CA ASN A 2 -22.32 -1.58 -5.62
C ASN A 2 -22.48 -2.55 -4.44
N TYR A 3 -21.78 -3.70 -4.45
CA TYR A 3 -21.73 -4.60 -3.30
C TYR A 3 -21.15 -3.94 -2.05
N CYS A 4 -20.19 -3.02 -2.19
CA CYS A 4 -19.65 -2.27 -1.05
C CYS A 4 -20.75 -1.44 -0.38
N LEU A 5 -21.65 -0.81 -1.16
CA LEU A 5 -22.80 -0.10 -0.61
C LEU A 5 -23.74 -1.04 0.15
N GLN A 6 -24.04 -2.20 -0.43
CA GLN A 6 -24.94 -3.19 0.15
C GLN A 6 -24.38 -3.80 1.45
N LEU A 7 -23.05 -3.92 1.54
CA LEU A 7 -22.35 -4.50 2.68
C LEU A 7 -21.83 -3.44 3.67
N HIS A 8 -22.12 -2.16 3.44
CA HIS A 8 -21.61 -1.03 4.23
C HIS A 8 -20.08 -0.99 4.35
N ILE A 9 -19.39 -1.38 3.28
CA ILE A 9 -17.94 -1.32 3.15
C ILE A 9 -17.55 0.05 2.57
N ASN A 10 -16.79 0.82 3.34
CA ASN A 10 -16.41 2.19 2.98
C ASN A 10 -15.11 2.28 2.19
N ASN A 11 -14.25 1.25 2.20
CA ASN A 11 -12.98 1.24 1.48
C ASN A 11 -12.95 0.06 0.51
N TYR A 12 -12.59 0.33 -0.75
CA TYR A 12 -12.40 -0.70 -1.77
C TYR A 12 -10.98 -0.63 -2.30
N CYS A 13 -10.14 -1.59 -1.89
CA CYS A 13 -8.74 -1.64 -2.29
C CYS A 13 -8.59 -2.22 -3.70
N LEU A 14 -7.69 -1.62 -4.47
CA LEU A 14 -7.34 -1.99 -5.83
C LEU A 14 -5.82 -2.09 -5.93
N HIS A 15 -5.35 -3.28 -6.24
CA HIS A 15 -4.02 -3.46 -6.81
C HIS A 15 -4.12 -3.28 -8.34
N LEU A 16 -3.32 -2.36 -8.89
CA LEU A 16 -3.36 -2.01 -10.31
C LEU A 16 -2.30 -2.81 -11.06
N ASN A 17 -2.74 -3.57 -12.05
CA ASN A 17 -1.85 -4.36 -12.91
C ASN A 17 -1.01 -3.49 -13.85
N SER A 18 -0.09 -4.15 -14.54
CA SER A 18 0.73 -3.53 -15.58
C SER A 18 -0.09 -2.98 -16.75
N TYR A 19 0.45 -1.97 -17.41
CA TYR A 19 -0.13 -1.35 -18.62
C TYR A 19 0.73 -1.65 -19.86
N GLU A 20 0.08 -1.77 -21.03
CA GLU A 20 0.77 -2.06 -22.29
C GLU A 20 1.08 -0.80 -23.13
N ASP A 21 0.42 0.32 -22.84
CA ASP A 21 0.62 1.59 -23.57
C ASP A 21 2.01 2.17 -23.26
N SER A 22 2.62 2.84 -24.23
CA SER A 22 3.92 3.49 -24.02
C SER A 22 3.82 4.80 -23.22
N ASP A 23 2.63 5.39 -23.11
CA ASP A 23 2.39 6.65 -22.40
C ASP A 23 1.67 6.42 -21.05
N LYS A 24 2.48 6.37 -19.99
CA LYS A 24 1.99 6.24 -18.61
C LYS A 24 1.01 7.35 -18.22
N SER A 25 1.25 8.59 -18.67
CA SER A 25 0.43 9.75 -18.27
C SER A 25 -0.99 9.64 -18.83
N LYS A 26 -1.11 9.14 -20.06
CA LYS A 26 -2.38 8.86 -20.71
C LYS A 26 -3.17 7.79 -19.97
N ILE A 27 -2.52 6.67 -19.59
CA ILE A 27 -3.18 5.60 -18.82
C ILE A 27 -3.60 6.08 -17.44
N MET A 28 -2.76 6.86 -16.76
CA MET A 28 -3.08 7.43 -15.46
C MET A 28 -4.28 8.36 -15.53
N LYS A 29 -4.36 9.19 -16.59
CA LYS A 29 -5.52 10.03 -16.81
C LYS A 29 -6.79 9.23 -17.12
N GLN A 30 -6.69 8.17 -17.93
CA GLN A 30 -7.82 7.28 -18.19
C GLN A 30 -8.32 6.60 -16.90
N LEU A 31 -7.41 6.14 -16.04
CA LEU A 31 -7.77 5.60 -14.73
C LEU A 31 -8.50 6.65 -13.89
N ALA A 32 -7.97 7.86 -13.79
CA ALA A 32 -8.59 8.94 -13.03
C ALA A 32 -9.98 9.30 -13.57
N ASP A 33 -10.13 9.43 -14.89
CA ASP A 33 -11.42 9.71 -15.54
C ASP A 33 -12.46 8.60 -15.22
N HIS A 34 -12.04 7.33 -15.22
CA HIS A 34 -12.90 6.21 -14.81
C HIS A 34 -13.25 6.24 -13.32
N LEU A 35 -12.30 6.55 -12.45
CA LEU A 35 -12.53 6.64 -11.00
C LEU A 35 -13.49 7.80 -10.67
N ASN A 36 -13.29 8.98 -11.26
CA ASN A 36 -14.19 10.13 -11.10
C ASN A 36 -15.61 9.77 -11.55
N ALA A 37 -15.76 9.15 -12.72
CA ALA A 37 -17.06 8.70 -13.22
C ALA A 37 -17.69 7.61 -12.33
N LEU A 38 -16.89 6.77 -11.70
CA LEU A 38 -17.34 5.74 -10.78
C LEU A 38 -17.81 6.36 -9.45
N HIS A 39 -17.07 7.32 -8.88
CA HIS A 39 -17.43 7.98 -7.63
C HIS A 39 -18.78 8.68 -7.69
N LEU A 40 -19.19 9.19 -8.86
CA LEU A 40 -20.53 9.73 -9.10
C LEU A 40 -21.65 8.68 -9.00
N LYS A 41 -21.34 7.40 -9.26
CA LYS A 41 -22.31 6.29 -9.29
C LYS A 41 -22.38 5.52 -7.98
N VAL A 42 -21.29 5.52 -7.19
CA VAL A 42 -21.19 4.83 -5.91
C VAL A 42 -20.80 5.81 -4.81
N PRO A 43 -21.77 6.41 -4.09
CA PRO A 43 -21.46 7.33 -3.00
C PRO A 43 -20.80 6.61 -1.82
N ASN A 44 -20.07 7.31 -0.96
CA ASN A 44 -19.51 6.81 0.31
C ASN A 44 -18.42 5.69 0.25
N VAL A 45 -18.17 5.04 -0.90
CA VAL A 45 -17.04 4.09 -1.10
C VAL A 45 -15.74 4.79 -1.54
N VAL A 46 -14.72 4.86 -0.68
CA VAL A 46 -13.37 5.34 -1.01
C VAL A 46 -12.65 4.27 -1.82
N THR A 47 -12.08 4.66 -2.97
CA THR A 47 -11.16 3.79 -3.71
C THR A 47 -9.79 3.87 -3.06
N VAL A 48 -9.21 2.73 -2.67
CA VAL A 48 -7.89 2.67 -2.04
C VAL A 48 -6.91 2.06 -3.03
N ILE A 49 -5.87 2.79 -3.43
CA ILE A 49 -4.89 2.33 -4.41
C ILE A 49 -3.64 1.83 -3.70
N GLU A 50 -3.25 0.61 -4.00
CA GLU A 50 -2.06 -0.03 -3.44
C GLU A 50 -0.82 0.25 -4.29
N ASN A 51 0.35 0.39 -3.65
CA ASN A 51 1.63 0.40 -4.37
C ASN A 51 1.96 -1.00 -4.88
N SER A 52 2.75 -1.09 -5.96
CA SER A 52 3.18 -2.38 -6.52
C SER A 52 4.68 -2.62 -6.39
N CYS A 53 5.13 -3.81 -6.81
CA CYS A 53 6.53 -4.25 -6.83
C CYS A 53 7.44 -3.48 -7.81
N GLY A 54 6.96 -2.45 -8.50
CA GLY A 54 7.81 -1.56 -9.28
C GLY A 54 8.34 -2.13 -10.60
N GLU A 55 7.72 -3.16 -11.17
CA GLU A 55 8.00 -3.58 -12.55
C GLU A 55 7.85 -2.40 -13.53
N GLU A 56 8.64 -2.37 -14.61
CA GLU A 56 8.73 -1.23 -15.54
C GLU A 56 7.36 -0.77 -16.09
N LYS A 57 6.41 -1.69 -16.22
CA LYS A 57 5.06 -1.45 -16.74
C LYS A 57 4.01 -1.23 -15.64
N MET A 58 4.40 -1.03 -14.39
CA MET A 58 3.44 -0.75 -13.31
C MET A 58 3.03 0.72 -13.29
N LEU A 59 1.72 0.94 -13.12
CA LEU A 59 1.17 2.30 -13.15
C LEU A 59 1.53 3.10 -11.89
N ILE A 60 1.64 2.43 -10.73
CA ILE A 60 1.89 3.04 -9.42
C ILE A 60 3.11 2.36 -8.79
N LYS A 61 4.29 2.94 -8.98
CA LYS A 61 5.57 2.39 -8.50
C LYS A 61 6.16 3.16 -7.31
N ASP A 62 5.80 4.43 -7.17
CA ASP A 62 6.40 5.33 -6.19
C ASP A 62 5.38 6.39 -5.69
N VAL A 63 5.82 7.18 -4.71
CA VAL A 63 5.03 8.27 -4.12
C VAL A 63 4.60 9.31 -5.16
N GLU A 64 5.39 9.52 -6.22
CA GLU A 64 5.08 10.50 -7.25
C GLU A 64 3.93 10.05 -8.13
N ASP A 65 3.85 8.75 -8.47
CA ASP A 65 2.70 8.19 -9.16
C ASP A 65 1.41 8.28 -8.34
N LEU A 66 1.48 7.98 -7.04
CA LEU A 66 0.35 8.10 -6.13
C LEU A 66 -0.16 9.55 -6.08
N LYS A 67 0.76 10.52 -5.94
CA LYS A 67 0.45 11.96 -6.00
C LYS A 67 -0.17 12.35 -7.33
N ASN A 68 0.41 11.92 -8.45
CA ASN A 68 -0.07 12.26 -9.78
C ASN A 68 -1.49 11.74 -10.00
N LEU A 69 -1.79 10.50 -9.56
CA LEU A 69 -3.15 9.99 -9.55
C LEU A 69 -4.05 10.81 -8.62
N GLN A 70 -3.61 11.10 -7.39
CA GLN A 70 -4.38 11.89 -6.43
C GLN A 70 -4.78 13.23 -7.02
N ILE A 71 -3.88 13.95 -7.71
CA ILE A 71 -4.12 15.25 -8.35
C ILE A 71 -5.25 15.18 -9.39
N LEU A 72 -5.36 14.08 -10.12
CA LEU A 72 -6.35 13.89 -11.18
C LEU A 72 -7.76 13.50 -10.66
N ILE A 73 -7.88 13.05 -9.40
CA ILE A 73 -9.18 12.74 -8.79
C ILE A 73 -9.91 14.02 -8.39
N GLU A 74 -11.18 14.19 -8.75
CA GLU A 74 -11.94 15.41 -8.46
C GLU A 74 -12.27 15.56 -6.97
N ASP A 75 -12.80 14.50 -6.34
CA ASP A 75 -13.12 14.48 -4.92
C ASP A 75 -12.04 13.70 -4.15
N LYS A 76 -11.11 14.43 -3.53
CA LYS A 76 -9.98 13.85 -2.79
C LYS A 76 -10.41 13.01 -1.58
N SER A 77 -11.63 13.19 -1.07
CA SER A 77 -12.16 12.36 0.02
C SER A 77 -12.50 10.93 -0.43
N ARG A 78 -12.52 10.68 -1.75
CA ARG A 78 -12.93 9.41 -2.37
C ARG A 78 -11.74 8.58 -2.87
N ILE A 79 -10.52 9.06 -2.65
CA ILE A 79 -9.28 8.34 -2.94
C ILE A 79 -8.47 8.18 -1.65
N GLY A 80 -7.93 7.00 -1.45
CA GLY A 80 -6.97 6.70 -0.40
C GLY A 80 -5.91 5.75 -0.93
N PHE A 81 -4.94 5.42 -0.08
CA PHE A 81 -3.81 4.59 -0.46
C PHE A 81 -3.58 3.46 0.52
N ALA A 82 -3.07 2.35 -0.02
CA ALA A 82 -2.58 1.22 0.73
C ALA A 82 -1.07 1.13 0.52
N ILE A 83 -0.35 0.81 1.59
CA ILE A 83 1.08 0.49 1.50
C ILE A 83 1.26 -0.99 1.79
N ASP A 84 1.78 -1.73 0.82
CA ASP A 84 2.29 -3.08 1.00
C ASP A 84 3.81 -3.05 1.21
N THR A 85 4.26 -3.63 2.32
CA THR A 85 5.69 -3.63 2.71
C THR A 85 6.55 -4.53 1.83
N CYS A 86 6.02 -5.66 1.35
CA CYS A 86 6.71 -6.53 0.40
C CYS A 86 6.88 -5.81 -0.93
N HIS A 87 5.83 -5.15 -1.43
CA HIS A 87 5.86 -4.38 -2.67
C HIS A 87 6.82 -3.20 -2.60
N LEU A 88 6.88 -2.48 -1.47
CA LEU A 88 7.87 -1.42 -1.27
C LEU A 88 9.30 -1.96 -1.34
N PHE A 89 9.56 -3.09 -0.69
CA PHE A 89 10.87 -3.74 -0.73
C PHE A 89 11.22 -4.21 -2.16
N ALA A 90 10.28 -4.87 -2.83
CA ALA A 90 10.43 -5.37 -4.19
C ALA A 90 10.59 -4.25 -5.23
N SER A 91 10.05 -3.04 -4.98
CA SER A 91 10.23 -1.87 -5.85
C SER A 91 11.56 -1.14 -5.63
N GLY A 92 12.32 -1.49 -4.59
CA GLY A 92 13.63 -0.93 -4.31
C GLY A 92 13.68 0.06 -3.14
N VAL A 93 12.57 0.24 -2.41
CA VAL A 93 12.54 1.07 -1.19
C VAL A 93 12.97 0.24 0.01
N ASP A 94 14.19 0.47 0.50
CA ASP A 94 14.71 -0.28 1.65
C ASP A 94 14.12 0.23 2.97
N ILE A 95 12.95 -0.27 3.37
CA ILE A 95 12.29 0.11 4.63
C ILE A 95 12.93 -0.52 5.88
N ARG A 96 13.96 -1.36 5.73
CA ARG A 96 14.67 -2.00 6.85
C ARG A 96 15.55 -0.97 7.55
N VAL A 97 16.20 -0.12 6.77
CA VAL A 97 17.03 0.99 7.24
C VAL A 97 16.12 2.13 7.73
N GLU A 98 16.40 2.65 8.93
CA GLU A 98 15.56 3.66 9.58
C GLU A 98 15.51 4.98 8.79
N GLU A 99 16.65 5.43 8.25
CA GLU A 99 16.73 6.66 7.47
C GLU A 99 15.85 6.63 6.22
N THR A 100 15.92 5.54 5.44
CA THR A 100 15.12 5.37 4.22
C THR A 100 13.65 5.14 4.51
N TYR A 101 13.34 4.48 5.63
CA TYR A 101 11.98 4.36 6.15
C TYR A 101 11.39 5.75 6.48
N GLU A 102 12.09 6.57 7.26
CA GLU A 102 11.63 7.92 7.61
C GLU A 102 11.50 8.80 6.37
N ASN A 103 12.51 8.80 5.49
CA ASN A 103 12.47 9.56 4.24
C ASN A 103 11.25 9.18 3.37
N PHE A 104 10.90 7.90 3.31
CA PHE A 104 9.72 7.46 2.55
C PHE A 104 8.42 8.03 3.13
N PHE A 105 8.20 7.88 4.44
CA PHE A 105 6.96 8.34 5.07
C PHE A 105 6.88 9.86 5.24
N GLU A 106 8.01 10.56 5.39
CA GLU A 106 8.06 12.02 5.31
C GLU A 106 7.66 12.50 3.91
N ARG A 107 8.19 11.87 2.85
CA ARG A 107 7.80 12.18 1.48
C ARG A 107 6.32 11.87 1.23
N PHE A 108 5.82 10.75 1.75
CA PHE A 108 4.39 10.41 1.67
C PHE A 108 3.51 11.49 2.32
N GLU A 109 3.85 11.93 3.54
CA GLU A 109 3.14 13.01 4.23
C GLU A 109 3.20 14.32 3.43
N GLN A 110 4.37 14.72 2.94
CA GLN A 110 4.55 15.99 2.22
C GLN A 110 3.80 16.03 0.89
N GLU A 111 3.81 14.92 0.15
CA GLU A 111 3.31 14.86 -1.23
C GLU A 111 1.84 14.46 -1.33
N ILE A 112 1.34 13.68 -0.36
CA ILE A 112 0.03 13.02 -0.41
C ILE A 112 -0.79 13.29 0.86
N GLY A 113 -0.13 13.28 2.02
CA GLY A 113 -0.74 13.43 3.35
C GLY A 113 -1.18 12.10 3.97
N MET A 114 -0.82 11.88 5.23
CA MET A 114 -1.06 10.65 5.99
C MET A 114 -2.55 10.33 6.16
N ASP A 115 -3.43 11.34 6.14
CA ASP A 115 -4.89 11.14 6.17
C ASP A 115 -5.40 10.31 4.98
N SER A 116 -4.64 10.24 3.88
CA SER A 116 -4.97 9.45 2.70
C SER A 116 -4.58 7.98 2.84
N LEU A 117 -3.68 7.61 3.77
CA LEU A 117 -3.33 6.21 4.03
C LEU A 117 -4.51 5.52 4.73
N LYS A 118 -5.00 4.43 4.16
CA LYS A 118 -6.19 3.71 4.67
C LYS A 118 -5.88 2.34 5.22
N VAL A 119 -4.76 1.74 4.83
CA VAL A 119 -4.37 0.39 5.24
C VAL A 119 -2.87 0.21 4.97
N ILE A 120 -2.23 -0.60 5.80
CA ILE A 120 -0.90 -1.16 5.52
C ILE A 120 -1.06 -2.67 5.40
N PHE A 121 -0.66 -3.22 4.27
CA PHE A 121 -0.46 -4.66 4.10
C PHE A 121 0.93 -5.00 4.64
N LEU A 122 0.95 -5.73 5.75
CA LEU A 122 2.15 -6.04 6.50
C LEU A 122 2.64 -7.42 6.04
N ASN A 123 3.45 -7.44 4.99
CA ASN A 123 3.96 -8.65 4.35
C ASN A 123 5.48 -8.64 4.34
N ASP A 124 6.10 -9.72 4.80
CA ASP A 124 7.55 -9.94 4.63
C ASP A 124 7.82 -10.39 3.19
N SER A 125 9.05 -10.24 2.73
CA SER A 125 9.43 -10.59 1.36
C SER A 125 10.25 -11.88 1.34
N GLN A 126 9.77 -12.86 0.58
CA GLN A 126 10.51 -14.09 0.29
C GLN A 126 11.71 -13.82 -0.62
N ALA A 127 11.59 -12.84 -1.51
CA ALA A 127 12.66 -12.38 -2.38
C ALA A 127 13.80 -11.77 -1.55
N GLY A 128 15.01 -12.28 -1.75
CA GLY A 128 16.20 -11.84 -1.00
C GLY A 128 16.83 -10.54 -1.47
N VAL A 129 16.37 -10.01 -2.61
CA VAL A 129 17.01 -8.91 -3.32
C VAL A 129 16.09 -7.68 -3.27
N LEU A 130 16.58 -6.59 -2.71
CA LEU A 130 15.93 -5.29 -2.78
C LEU A 130 15.76 -4.89 -4.26
N GLY A 131 14.55 -4.51 -4.68
CA GLY A 131 14.30 -4.19 -6.08
C GLY A 131 14.12 -5.42 -6.99
N SER A 132 13.79 -6.59 -6.43
CA SER A 132 13.56 -7.84 -7.19
C SER A 132 12.41 -7.75 -8.19
N GLN A 133 11.44 -6.86 -7.93
CA GLN A 133 10.15 -6.79 -8.64
C GLN A 133 9.31 -8.07 -8.49
N GLU A 134 9.60 -8.88 -7.47
CA GLU A 134 8.89 -10.14 -7.18
C GLU A 134 7.87 -9.94 -6.06
N ASP A 135 6.60 -10.21 -6.37
CA ASP A 135 5.48 -10.25 -5.43
C ASP A 135 5.40 -11.64 -4.77
N GLU A 136 6.34 -11.91 -3.86
CA GLU A 136 6.41 -13.16 -3.11
C GLU A 136 6.41 -12.92 -1.59
N HIS A 137 5.26 -13.15 -0.96
CA HIS A 137 5.08 -12.93 0.48
C HIS A 137 5.68 -14.05 1.33
N ALA A 138 6.45 -13.66 2.34
CA ALA A 138 6.92 -14.53 3.40
C ALA A 138 6.14 -14.29 4.70
N SER A 139 6.21 -15.26 5.60
CA SER A 139 5.76 -15.09 6.99
C SER A 139 6.57 -14.01 7.71
N ILE A 140 5.94 -13.35 8.68
CA ILE A 140 6.55 -12.23 9.41
C ILE A 140 7.80 -12.70 10.14
N GLY A 141 8.96 -12.18 9.73
CA GLY A 141 10.25 -12.50 10.32
C GLY A 141 10.97 -13.71 9.72
N ASP A 142 10.33 -14.43 8.78
CA ASP A 142 10.95 -15.51 8.03
C ASP A 142 11.49 -15.04 6.66
N GLY A 143 11.19 -13.79 6.27
CA GLY A 143 11.63 -13.19 5.02
C GLY A 143 12.84 -12.25 5.16
N ASN A 144 12.98 -11.33 4.20
CA ASN A 144 14.16 -10.50 4.02
C ASN A 144 13.97 -9.04 4.45
N ILE A 145 12.75 -8.66 4.88
CA ILE A 145 12.46 -7.38 5.53
C ILE A 145 12.78 -7.48 7.03
N GLY A 146 12.29 -8.54 7.67
CA GLY A 146 12.63 -8.90 9.05
C GLY A 146 11.87 -8.14 10.15
N VAL A 147 11.91 -8.72 11.36
CA VAL A 147 11.07 -8.34 12.51
C VAL A 147 11.30 -6.92 13.02
N ASP A 148 12.52 -6.38 12.90
CA ASP A 148 12.84 -5.04 13.41
C ASP A 148 12.10 -3.94 12.64
N CYS A 149 11.94 -4.12 11.32
CA CYS A 149 11.14 -3.22 10.48
C CYS A 149 9.67 -3.26 10.90
N PHE A 150 9.10 -4.45 11.07
CA PHE A 150 7.70 -4.59 11.50
C PHE A 150 7.46 -4.04 12.90
N LYS A 151 8.43 -4.21 13.82
CA LYS A 151 8.38 -3.60 15.14
C LYS A 151 8.31 -2.08 15.07
N ARG A 152 9.07 -1.46 14.15
CA ARG A 152 9.01 -0.02 13.89
C ARG A 152 7.61 0.38 13.39
N ILE A 153 7.11 -0.32 12.37
CA ILE A 153 5.80 -0.02 11.75
C ILE A 153 4.65 -0.10 12.75
N VAL A 154 4.53 -1.21 13.50
CA VAL A 154 3.36 -1.42 14.38
C VAL A 154 3.34 -0.49 15.60
N ASN A 155 4.45 0.17 15.90
CA ASN A 155 4.56 1.15 16.98
C ASN A 155 4.70 2.60 16.47
N ASP A 156 4.60 2.82 15.16
CA ASP A 156 4.66 4.16 14.61
C ASP A 156 3.35 4.91 14.91
N VAL A 157 3.48 6.05 15.59
CA VAL A 157 2.36 6.91 15.96
C VAL A 157 1.58 7.44 14.75
N ARG A 158 2.22 7.54 13.58
CA ARG A 158 1.58 7.89 12.31
C ARG A 158 0.49 6.88 11.92
N PHE A 159 0.61 5.62 12.35
CA PHE A 159 -0.27 4.53 11.94
C PHE A 159 -1.26 4.09 13.03
N LYS A 160 -1.37 4.81 14.15
CA LYS A 160 -2.21 4.43 15.31
C LYS A 160 -3.66 4.04 14.96
N ASN A 161 -4.25 4.65 13.92
CA ASN A 161 -5.62 4.38 13.49
C ASN A 161 -5.69 3.70 12.11
N ILE A 162 -4.58 3.16 11.63
CA ILE A 162 -4.47 2.48 10.34
C ILE A 162 -4.53 0.98 10.57
N PRO A 163 -5.45 0.25 9.90
CA PRO A 163 -5.48 -1.20 9.98
C PRO A 163 -4.24 -1.81 9.33
N PHE A 164 -3.71 -2.86 9.97
CA PHE A 164 -2.71 -3.75 9.39
C PHE A 164 -3.41 -5.02 8.88
N ILE A 165 -3.14 -5.42 7.63
CA ILE A 165 -3.66 -6.66 7.02
C ILE A 165 -2.48 -7.56 6.67
N LEU A 166 -2.62 -8.86 6.96
CA LEU A 166 -1.63 -9.87 6.61
C LEU A 166 -2.11 -10.65 5.38
N GLU A 167 -1.26 -10.73 4.35
CA GLU A 167 -1.47 -11.56 3.16
C GLU A 167 -0.37 -12.62 3.03
N THR A 168 0.26 -12.93 4.16
CA THR A 168 1.23 -14.00 4.35
C THR A 168 0.64 -15.40 4.09
N PRO A 169 1.47 -16.45 3.91
CA PRO A 169 0.98 -17.82 3.72
C PRO A 169 -0.02 -18.30 4.80
N ILE A 170 -1.18 -18.80 4.36
CA ILE A 170 -2.33 -19.15 5.24
C ILE A 170 -1.96 -20.13 6.36
N ALA A 171 -1.08 -21.10 6.07
CA ALA A 171 -0.66 -22.11 7.04
C ALA A 171 -0.01 -21.49 8.29
N GLU A 172 0.55 -20.28 8.19
CA GLU A 172 1.31 -19.61 9.23
C GLU A 172 0.56 -18.43 9.87
N HIS A 173 -0.71 -18.19 9.52
CA HIS A 173 -1.46 -17.01 9.99
C HIS A 173 -1.46 -16.86 11.51
N SER A 174 -1.69 -17.95 12.27
CA SER A 174 -1.67 -17.89 13.74
C SER A 174 -0.31 -17.42 14.26
N LYS A 175 0.79 -17.97 13.73
CA LYS A 175 2.15 -17.57 14.07
C LYS A 175 2.38 -16.10 13.73
N ASN A 176 1.95 -15.67 12.54
CA ASN A 176 2.14 -14.29 12.10
C ASN A 176 1.37 -13.28 12.97
N PHE A 177 0.13 -13.61 13.36
CA PHE A 177 -0.62 -12.80 14.32
C PHE A 177 0.08 -12.71 15.68
N ASP A 178 0.54 -13.85 16.22
CA ASP A 178 1.24 -13.89 17.51
C ASP A 178 2.55 -13.08 17.47
N THR A 179 3.32 -13.21 16.38
CA THR A 179 4.54 -12.45 16.15
C THR A 179 4.23 -10.95 16.14
N VAL A 180 3.30 -10.50 15.27
CA VAL A 180 2.94 -9.08 15.15
C VAL A 180 2.43 -8.52 16.48
N TYR A 181 1.56 -9.26 17.18
CA TYR A 181 1.05 -8.83 18.49
C TYR A 181 2.16 -8.70 19.53
N GLY A 182 3.14 -9.63 19.53
CA GLY A 182 4.30 -9.58 20.39
C GLY A 182 5.27 -8.43 20.11
N LEU A 183 5.18 -7.78 18.94
CA LEU A 183 6.01 -6.61 18.58
C LEU A 183 5.42 -5.29 19.09
N ILE A 184 4.15 -5.24 19.48
CA ILE A 184 3.48 -4.03 19.96
C ILE A 184 3.99 -3.71 21.38
N THR A 185 4.57 -2.53 21.56
CA THR A 185 5.12 -2.07 22.85
C THR A 185 4.41 -0.82 23.38
N THR A 186 3.58 -0.19 22.56
CA THR A 186 2.80 0.99 22.92
C THR A 186 1.32 0.61 22.99
N GLY A 187 0.70 0.85 24.15
CA GLY A 187 -0.73 0.66 24.41
C GLY A 187 -1.45 1.99 24.58
#